data_AF-A0A4Y8CDA0-F1
#
_entry.id   AF-A0A4Y8CDA0-F1
#
_cell.length_a   1.000
_cell.length_b   1.000
_cell.length_c   1.000
_cell.angle_alpha   90.00
_cell.angle_beta   90.00
_cell.angle_gamma   90.00
#
_symmetry.space_group_name_H-M   'P 1'
#
loop_
_entity.id
_entity.type
_entity.pdbx_description
1 polymer ?
#
loop_
_entity_poly.entity_id
_entity_poly.type
_entity_poly.pdbx_seq_one_letter_code
_entity_poly.pdbx_strand_id
1 'polypeptide(L)'
;MNKKFSYPIPNFTDRRKSIIFWRYLRFQARKILYFPQVRLLEKTLNKEKNKHLKDFFSQRPYACYNATRRFCDKSFKANERVKTLIYDVDKGLACFKFLPEEQIIFSFDEDFELFLGYNYNVCEEGFWAFSLKFKKYTILQCNFCFTLENNLLLSCIQGHKYKDFNILEINKILTKKCHGLRPVALLIECSK
;
A
#
# COMPACT_ATOMS: atom_id res chain seq x y z
N MET A 1 13.23 -27.54 -1.64
CA MET A 1 12.87 -27.22 -3.05
C MET A 1 12.46 -25.76 -3.15
N ASN A 2 13.22 -24.94 -3.88
CA ASN A 2 12.91 -23.52 -4.05
C ASN A 2 11.73 -23.38 -5.05
N LYS A 3 10.48 -23.46 -4.56
CA LYS A 3 9.28 -23.45 -5.40
C LYS A 3 9.28 -22.21 -6.30
N LYS A 4 9.17 -22.37 -7.62
CA LYS A 4 9.07 -21.23 -8.54
C LYS A 4 7.83 -20.41 -8.18
N PHE A 5 8.00 -19.09 -8.15
CA PHE A 5 6.89 -18.17 -8.00
C PHE A 5 5.95 -18.31 -9.19
N SER A 6 4.66 -18.42 -8.90
CA SER A 6 3.57 -18.49 -9.87
C SER A 6 2.53 -17.48 -9.44
N TYR A 7 1.96 -16.76 -10.41
CA TYR A 7 0.99 -15.73 -10.14
C TYR A 7 -0.23 -16.30 -9.40
N PRO A 8 -0.55 -15.79 -8.19
CA PRO A 8 -1.51 -16.43 -7.32
C PRO A 8 -2.94 -16.31 -7.86
N ILE A 9 -3.76 -17.31 -7.54
CA ILE A 9 -5.21 -17.26 -7.77
C ILE A 9 -5.83 -16.70 -6.48
N PRO A 10 -6.59 -15.59 -6.54
CA PRO A 10 -7.26 -15.05 -5.37
C PRO A 10 -8.23 -16.06 -4.76
N ASN A 11 -8.26 -16.13 -3.44
CA ASN A 11 -9.28 -16.88 -2.72
C ASN A 11 -10.50 -15.98 -2.49
N PHE A 12 -11.61 -16.26 -3.17
CA PHE A 12 -12.87 -15.53 -3.02
C PHE A 12 -13.77 -16.24 -2.01
N THR A 13 -14.04 -15.60 -0.86
CA THR A 13 -14.79 -16.19 0.27
C THR A 13 -16.20 -15.61 0.45
N ASP A 14 -16.80 -15.07 -0.61
CA ASP A 14 -18.14 -14.46 -0.54
C ASP A 14 -19.25 -15.49 -0.23
N ARG A 15 -20.28 -15.09 0.52
CA ARG A 15 -21.42 -15.96 0.86
C ARG A 15 -22.20 -16.45 -0.37
N ARG A 16 -22.30 -15.63 -1.43
CA ARG A 16 -23.08 -15.95 -2.64
C ARG A 16 -22.17 -16.53 -3.72
N LYS A 17 -22.48 -17.75 -4.16
CA LYS A 17 -21.75 -18.44 -5.26
C LYS A 17 -21.72 -17.65 -6.57
N SER A 18 -22.80 -16.93 -6.90
CA SER A 18 -22.86 -16.08 -8.10
C SER A 18 -21.83 -14.95 -8.07
N ILE A 19 -21.62 -14.33 -6.91
CA ILE A 19 -20.61 -13.27 -6.73
C ILE A 19 -19.22 -13.86 -6.92
N ILE A 20 -18.94 -15.01 -6.31
CA ILE A 20 -17.66 -15.74 -6.48
C ILE A 20 -17.39 -16.00 -7.97
N PHE A 21 -18.38 -16.52 -8.70
CA PHE A 21 -18.27 -16.80 -10.13
C PHE A 21 -17.88 -15.55 -10.93
N TRP A 22 -18.60 -14.43 -10.74
CA TRP A 22 -18.29 -13.19 -11.45
C TRP A 22 -16.92 -12.61 -11.08
N ARG A 23 -16.50 -12.73 -9.81
CA ARG A 23 -15.15 -12.30 -9.38
C ARG A 23 -14.07 -13.15 -10.03
N TYR A 24 -14.27 -14.46 -10.09
CA TYR A 24 -13.36 -15.39 -10.75
C TYR A 24 -13.26 -15.11 -12.26
N LEU A 25 -14.40 -14.93 -12.94
CA LEU A 25 -14.42 -14.61 -14.36
C LEU A 25 -13.70 -13.29 -14.65
N ARG A 26 -13.98 -12.24 -13.87
CA ARG A 26 -13.28 -10.94 -14.00
C ARG A 26 -11.77 -11.08 -13.75
N PHE A 27 -11.38 -11.92 -12.79
CA PHE A 27 -9.97 -12.22 -12.53
C PHE A 27 -9.31 -12.90 -13.74
N GLN A 28 -9.92 -13.95 -14.27
CA GLN A 28 -9.36 -14.68 -15.43
C GLN A 28 -9.29 -13.79 -16.67
N ALA A 29 -10.34 -13.01 -16.95
CA ALA A 29 -10.34 -12.06 -18.06
C ALA A 29 -9.18 -11.05 -17.95
N ARG A 30 -8.93 -10.48 -16.76
CA ARG A 30 -7.79 -9.59 -16.53
C ARG A 30 -6.45 -10.30 -16.63
N LYS A 31 -6.34 -11.52 -16.12
CA LYS A 31 -5.11 -12.32 -16.20
C LYS A 31 -4.73 -12.60 -17.65
N ILE A 32 -5.72 -12.86 -18.52
CA ILE A 32 -5.52 -13.06 -19.96
C ILE A 32 -5.12 -11.73 -20.62
N LEU A 33 -5.89 -10.65 -20.38
CA LEU A 33 -5.63 -9.33 -20.96
C LEU A 33 -4.23 -8.80 -20.61
N TYR A 34 -3.80 -9.01 -19.37
CA TYR A 34 -2.51 -8.56 -18.85
C TYR A 34 -1.49 -9.70 -18.71
N PHE A 35 -1.60 -10.74 -19.55
CA PHE A 35 -0.70 -11.88 -19.53
C PHE A 35 0.78 -11.49 -19.66
N PRO A 36 1.19 -10.55 -20.54
CA PRO A 36 2.58 -10.10 -20.61
C PRO A 36 3.09 -9.51 -19.29
N GLN A 37 2.25 -8.77 -18.57
CA GLN A 37 2.58 -8.14 -17.29
C GLN A 37 2.70 -9.17 -16.18
N VAL A 38 1.81 -10.17 -16.16
CA VAL A 38 1.90 -11.32 -15.26
C VAL A 38 3.22 -12.07 -15.48
N ARG A 39 3.57 -12.35 -16.73
CA ARG A 39 4.85 -13.01 -17.08
C ARG A 39 6.06 -12.16 -16.72
N LEU A 40 5.99 -10.85 -16.91
CA LEU A 40 7.06 -9.93 -16.50
C LEU A 40 7.30 -10.00 -14.98
N LEU A 41 6.23 -9.98 -14.19
CA LEU A 41 6.31 -10.13 -12.73
C LEU A 41 6.91 -11.49 -12.36
N GLU A 42 6.34 -12.60 -12.85
CA GLU A 42 6.83 -13.96 -12.56
C GLU A 42 8.31 -14.13 -12.92
N LYS A 43 8.71 -13.71 -14.13
CA LYS A 43 10.10 -13.81 -14.59
C LYS A 43 11.04 -13.01 -13.71
N THR A 44 10.60 -11.85 -13.24
CA THR A 44 11.41 -10.99 -12.38
C THR A 44 11.55 -11.58 -10.98
N LEU A 45 10.46 -12.04 -10.35
CA LEU A 45 10.48 -12.62 -9.01
C LEU A 45 11.21 -13.97 -8.94
N ASN A 46 11.28 -14.71 -10.06
CA ASN A 46 12.01 -15.98 -10.12
C ASN A 46 13.53 -15.82 -10.31
N LYS A 47 14.07 -14.61 -10.45
CA LYS A 47 15.52 -14.39 -10.46
C LYS A 47 16.07 -14.55 -9.03
N GLU A 48 17.21 -15.22 -8.88
CA GLU A 48 17.80 -15.49 -7.55
C GLU A 48 18.08 -14.21 -6.75
N LYS A 49 18.58 -13.17 -7.42
CA LYS A 49 18.83 -11.85 -6.81
C LYS A 49 17.58 -11.15 -6.25
N ASN A 50 16.38 -11.62 -6.61
CA ASN A 50 15.10 -11.04 -6.22
C ASN A 50 14.36 -11.89 -5.18
N LYS A 51 15.11 -12.68 -4.39
CA LYS A 51 14.55 -13.59 -3.38
C LYS A 51 13.68 -12.84 -2.36
N HIS A 52 14.13 -11.69 -1.87
CA HIS A 52 13.37 -10.85 -0.92
C HIS A 52 12.04 -10.36 -1.51
N LEU A 53 12.04 -9.96 -2.78
CA LEU A 53 10.80 -9.59 -3.49
C LEU A 53 9.87 -10.78 -3.63
N LYS A 54 10.42 -11.94 -4.01
CA LYS A 54 9.64 -13.18 -4.11
C LYS A 54 8.99 -13.53 -2.79
N ASP A 55 9.72 -13.45 -1.69
CA ASP A 55 9.22 -13.74 -0.35
C ASP A 55 8.10 -12.76 0.03
N PHE A 56 8.29 -11.46 -0.24
CA PHE A 56 7.26 -10.44 -0.03
C PHE A 56 5.94 -10.74 -0.76
N PHE A 57 6.00 -10.99 -2.07
CA PHE A 57 4.80 -11.26 -2.88
C PHE A 57 4.19 -12.63 -2.59
N SER A 58 4.99 -13.60 -2.15
CA SER A 58 4.50 -14.93 -1.76
C SER A 58 3.73 -14.87 -0.44
N GLN A 59 4.18 -14.05 0.51
CA GLN A 59 3.47 -13.79 1.77
C GLN A 59 2.23 -12.90 1.56
N ARG A 60 2.22 -12.08 0.51
CA ARG A 60 1.10 -11.18 0.17
C ARG A 60 0.53 -11.44 -1.23
N PRO A 61 -0.18 -12.56 -1.45
CA PRO A 61 -0.75 -12.89 -2.76
C PRO A 61 -1.66 -11.79 -3.34
N TYR A 62 -2.39 -11.08 -2.48
CA TYR A 62 -3.26 -9.97 -2.88
C TYR A 62 -2.49 -8.81 -3.53
N ALA A 63 -1.22 -8.57 -3.14
CA ALA A 63 -0.39 -7.50 -3.70
C ALA A 63 -0.07 -7.75 -5.18
N CYS A 64 -0.02 -9.02 -5.59
CA CYS A 64 0.20 -9.39 -6.98
C CYS A 64 -0.93 -8.91 -7.89
N TYR A 65 -2.15 -8.70 -7.36
CA TYR A 65 -3.30 -8.27 -8.14
C TYR A 65 -3.12 -6.86 -8.73
N ASN A 66 -2.36 -6.01 -8.05
CA ASN A 66 -2.05 -4.66 -8.50
C ASN A 66 -1.33 -4.66 -9.86
N ALA A 67 -0.59 -5.72 -10.20
CA ALA A 67 0.04 -5.87 -11.51
C ALA A 67 -0.98 -5.87 -12.67
N THR A 68 -2.19 -6.34 -12.46
CA THR A 68 -3.22 -6.52 -13.51
C THR A 68 -4.43 -5.60 -13.36
N ARG A 69 -4.51 -4.80 -12.29
CA ARG A 69 -5.63 -3.87 -12.03
C ARG A 69 -5.19 -2.42 -11.96
N ARG A 70 -4.63 -1.97 -10.82
CA ARG A 70 -4.10 -0.62 -10.61
C ARG A 70 -3.04 -0.63 -9.52
N PHE A 71 -2.16 0.36 -9.51
CA PHE A 71 -1.22 0.58 -8.42
C PHE A 71 -0.91 2.08 -8.28
N CYS A 72 -1.35 2.69 -7.19
CA CYS A 72 -1.18 4.09 -6.78
C CYS A 72 -1.76 5.14 -7.73
N ASP A 73 -1.36 5.15 -9.00
CA ASP A 73 -1.87 6.03 -10.03
C ASP A 73 -2.56 5.22 -11.14
N LYS A 74 -3.66 5.77 -11.67
CA LYS A 74 -4.35 5.24 -12.86
C LYS A 74 -3.62 5.61 -14.17
N SER A 75 -2.76 6.62 -14.14
CA SER A 75 -1.99 7.09 -15.29
C SER A 75 -0.90 6.10 -15.71
N PHE A 76 -0.42 5.27 -14.78
CA PHE A 76 0.62 4.27 -15.07
C PHE A 76 0.17 3.27 -16.13
N LYS A 77 0.97 3.18 -17.20
CA LYS A 77 0.77 2.18 -18.25
C LYS A 77 1.00 0.78 -17.68
N ALA A 78 0.47 -0.25 -18.35
CA ALA A 78 0.50 -1.62 -17.82
C ALA A 78 1.91 -2.14 -17.47
N ASN A 79 2.91 -1.87 -18.31
CA ASN A 79 4.30 -2.29 -18.06
C ASN A 79 4.98 -1.43 -16.97
N GLU A 80 4.76 -0.13 -17.02
CA GLU A 80 5.26 0.82 -16.04
C GLU A 80 4.74 0.47 -14.65
N ARG A 81 3.44 0.22 -14.52
CA ARG A 81 2.80 -0.23 -13.28
C ARG A 81 3.49 -1.43 -12.65
N VAL A 82 3.84 -2.47 -13.42
CA VAL A 82 4.55 -3.65 -12.90
C VAL A 82 5.96 -3.28 -12.46
N LYS A 83 6.68 -2.47 -13.24
CA LYS A 83 8.02 -2.01 -12.88
C LYS A 83 7.99 -1.17 -11.61
N THR A 84 7.07 -0.21 -11.50
CA THR A 84 6.88 0.65 -10.32
C THR A 84 6.52 -0.18 -9.10
N LEU A 85 5.62 -1.15 -9.23
CA LEU A 85 5.25 -2.08 -8.15
C LEU A 85 6.45 -2.89 -7.63
N ILE A 86 7.31 -3.38 -8.53
CA ILE A 86 8.50 -4.13 -8.13
C ILE A 86 9.53 -3.20 -7.48
N TYR A 87 9.76 -2.03 -8.09
CA TYR A 87 10.69 -1.03 -7.60
C TYR A 87 10.30 -0.47 -6.22
N ASP A 88 9.01 -0.20 -6.02
CA ASP A 88 8.45 0.25 -4.75
C ASP A 88 8.71 -0.75 -3.62
N VAL A 89 8.46 -2.04 -3.87
CA VAL A 89 8.75 -3.11 -2.91
C VAL A 89 10.23 -3.21 -2.62
N ASP A 90 11.07 -3.18 -3.65
CA ASP A 90 12.52 -3.28 -3.50
C ASP A 90 13.09 -2.15 -2.65
N LYS A 91 12.71 -0.91 -2.99
CA LYS A 91 13.15 0.28 -2.28
C LYS A 91 12.58 0.36 -0.87
N GLY A 92 11.30 0.07 -0.69
CA GLY A 92 10.67 0.08 0.64
C GLY A 92 11.27 -0.96 1.58
N LEU A 93 11.55 -2.18 1.11
CA LEU A 93 12.23 -3.19 1.93
C LEU A 93 13.68 -2.81 2.27
N ALA A 94 14.37 -2.10 1.38
CA ALA A 94 15.72 -1.60 1.65
C ALA A 94 15.72 -0.45 2.68
N CYS A 95 14.75 0.47 2.58
CA CYS A 95 14.64 1.64 3.46
C CYS A 95 14.04 1.31 4.83
N PHE A 96 13.05 0.42 4.89
CA PHE A 96 12.22 0.19 6.08
C PHE A 96 12.57 -1.15 6.75
N LYS A 97 13.79 -1.24 7.29
CA LYS A 97 14.31 -2.46 7.94
C LYS A 97 13.55 -2.88 9.21
N PHE A 98 12.79 -1.96 9.80
CA PHE A 98 11.95 -2.19 10.98
C PHE A 98 10.65 -2.94 10.67
N LEU A 99 10.31 -3.12 9.39
CA LEU A 99 9.16 -3.92 9.00
C LEU A 99 9.33 -5.39 9.47
N PRO A 100 8.27 -6.06 9.95
CA PRO A 100 6.86 -5.70 9.75
C PRO A 100 6.23 -4.78 10.79
N GLU A 101 6.96 -4.40 11.84
CA GLU A 101 6.48 -3.51 12.87
C GLU A 101 6.36 -2.07 12.33
N GLU A 102 5.51 -1.25 12.94
CA GLU A 102 5.43 0.17 12.63
C GLU A 102 6.48 0.93 13.45
N GLN A 103 7.09 1.95 12.86
CA GLN A 103 8.05 2.81 13.56
C GLN A 103 7.50 4.23 13.72
N ILE A 104 7.70 4.81 14.90
CA ILE A 104 7.45 6.24 15.13
C ILE A 104 8.50 7.04 14.34
N ILE A 105 8.02 7.90 13.45
CA ILE A 105 8.85 8.82 12.65
C ILE A 105 8.93 10.18 13.32
N PHE A 106 7.82 10.64 13.91
CA PHE A 106 7.74 11.95 14.51
C PHE A 106 6.68 11.98 15.61
N SER A 107 6.96 12.64 16.73
CA SER A 107 5.97 12.94 17.77
C SER A 107 5.75 14.45 17.78
N PHE A 108 4.51 14.88 17.54
CA PHE A 108 4.13 16.29 17.58
C PHE A 108 4.01 16.77 19.03
N ASP A 109 3.54 15.89 19.92
CA ASP A 109 3.51 16.04 21.37
C ASP A 109 3.26 14.67 22.03
N GLU A 110 2.88 14.66 23.31
CA GLU A 110 2.57 13.44 24.08
C GLU A 110 1.36 12.65 23.55
N ASP A 111 0.47 13.30 22.80
CA ASP A 111 -0.77 12.70 22.33
C ASP A 111 -0.73 12.33 20.84
N PHE A 112 0.00 13.09 20.02
CA PHE A 112 0.00 12.98 18.56
C PHE A 112 1.32 12.44 18.02
N GLU A 113 1.24 11.33 17.30
CA GLU A 113 2.41 10.62 16.78
C GLU A 113 2.19 10.23 15.31
N LEU A 114 3.27 10.30 14.53
CA LEU A 114 3.33 9.87 13.15
C LEU A 114 4.10 8.56 13.07
N PHE A 115 3.42 7.52 12.61
CA PHE A 115 4.01 6.20 12.38
C PHE A 115 4.23 5.97 10.89
N LEU A 116 5.22 5.15 10.57
CA LEU A 116 5.45 4.58 9.24
C LEU A 116 5.38 3.06 9.33
N GLY A 117 4.68 2.44 8.37
CA GLY A 117 4.58 1.00 8.30
C GLY A 117 3.87 0.52 7.03
N TYR A 118 3.35 -0.71 7.10
CA TYR A 118 2.56 -1.29 6.02
C TYR A 118 1.18 -0.65 5.88
N ASN A 119 0.73 -0.50 4.64
CA ASN A 119 -0.68 -0.28 4.34
C ASN A 119 -1.45 -1.60 4.38
N TYR A 120 -2.25 -1.79 5.42
CA TYR A 120 -3.10 -2.98 5.58
C TYR A 120 -4.50 -2.85 4.96
N ASN A 121 -4.89 -1.66 4.49
CA ASN A 121 -6.26 -1.38 4.04
C ASN A 121 -6.46 -1.71 2.56
N VAL A 122 -5.81 -0.94 1.69
CA VAL A 122 -6.04 -1.01 0.23
C VAL A 122 -4.70 -0.98 -0.49
N CYS A 123 -4.20 -2.15 -0.83
CA CYS A 123 -2.87 -2.29 -1.47
C CYS A 123 -2.80 -1.62 -2.84
N GLU A 124 -3.94 -1.35 -3.48
CA GLU A 124 -4.00 -0.61 -4.74
C GLU A 124 -3.57 0.86 -4.59
N GLU A 125 -3.52 1.36 -3.36
CA GLU A 125 -3.05 2.70 -2.99
C GLU A 125 -1.60 2.64 -2.48
N GLY A 126 -0.89 1.53 -2.67
CA GLY A 126 0.50 1.41 -2.23
C GLY A 126 0.64 0.46 -1.04
N PHE A 127 1.88 0.07 -0.76
CA PHE A 127 2.19 -0.91 0.28
C PHE A 127 2.65 -0.28 1.59
N TRP A 128 2.96 1.02 1.57
CA TRP A 128 3.48 1.77 2.70
C TRP A 128 2.50 2.88 3.07
N ALA A 129 2.48 3.22 4.35
CA ALA A 129 1.64 4.29 4.84
C ALA A 129 2.28 5.06 5.99
N PHE A 130 2.05 6.37 5.98
CA PHE A 130 2.16 7.20 7.17
C PHE A 130 0.82 7.18 7.91
N SER A 131 0.85 6.85 9.20
CA SER A 131 -0.32 6.77 10.07
C SER A 131 -0.19 7.83 11.16
N LEU A 132 -1.01 8.88 11.06
CA LEU A 132 -1.14 9.89 12.10
C LEU A 132 -2.09 9.38 13.18
N LYS A 133 -1.57 9.21 14.39
CA LYS A 133 -2.30 8.68 15.53
C LYS A 133 -2.49 9.73 16.61
N PHE A 134 -3.60 9.62 17.32
CA PHE A 134 -3.81 10.26 18.61
C PHE A 134 -4.00 9.16 19.65
N LYS A 135 -3.02 9.03 20.54
CA LYS A 135 -2.91 7.88 21.45
C LYS A 135 -2.99 6.58 20.63
N LYS A 136 -3.98 5.73 20.92
CA LYS A 136 -4.23 4.46 20.23
C LYS A 136 -5.01 4.57 18.91
N TYR A 137 -5.57 5.74 18.59
CA TYR A 137 -6.48 5.88 17.44
C TYR A 137 -5.75 6.44 16.22
N THR A 138 -5.80 5.73 15.09
CA THR A 138 -5.36 6.30 13.81
C THR A 138 -6.40 7.30 13.33
N ILE A 139 -5.99 8.55 13.16
CA ILE A 139 -6.84 9.64 12.70
C ILE A 139 -6.84 9.70 11.17
N LEU A 140 -5.64 9.70 10.61
CA LEU A 140 -5.38 9.92 9.20
C LEU A 140 -4.30 8.95 8.73
N GLN A 141 -4.44 8.46 7.51
CA GLN A 141 -3.45 7.59 6.90
C GLN A 141 -3.13 8.12 5.50
N CYS A 142 -1.86 8.28 5.19
CA CYS A 142 -1.36 8.66 3.88
C CYS A 142 -0.61 7.47 3.28
N ASN A 143 -1.21 6.86 2.25
CA ASN A 143 -0.60 5.76 1.52
C ASN A 143 0.31 6.31 0.43
N PHE A 144 1.43 5.64 0.18
CA PHE A 144 2.38 6.08 -0.82
C PHE A 144 3.10 4.93 -1.51
N CYS A 145 3.80 5.25 -2.60
CA CYS A 145 4.79 4.39 -3.23
C CYS A 145 5.98 5.20 -3.75
N PHE A 146 7.10 4.52 -3.99
CA PHE A 146 8.21 5.05 -4.76
C PHE A 146 7.97 4.85 -6.26
N THR A 147 8.09 5.93 -7.02
CA THR A 147 8.03 5.94 -8.49
C THR A 147 9.37 5.55 -9.10
N LEU A 148 9.40 5.19 -10.40
CA LEU A 148 10.63 4.79 -11.08
C LEU A 148 11.65 5.93 -11.17
N GLU A 149 11.17 7.17 -11.17
CA GLU A 149 11.95 8.40 -11.13
C GLU A 149 12.48 8.72 -9.72
N ASN A 150 12.36 7.77 -8.78
CA ASN A 150 12.80 7.89 -7.40
C ASN A 150 12.01 8.90 -6.55
N ASN A 151 10.89 9.44 -7.07
CA ASN A 151 9.99 10.33 -6.34
C ASN A 151 9.05 9.56 -5.40
N LEU A 152 8.58 10.23 -4.35
CA LEU A 152 7.53 9.75 -3.46
C LEU A 152 6.16 10.17 -4.01
N LEU A 153 5.33 9.20 -4.38
CA LEU A 153 3.94 9.46 -4.81
C LEU A 153 3.01 9.18 -3.64
N LEU A 154 2.38 10.23 -3.11
CA LEU A 154 1.26 10.09 -2.18
C LEU A 154 0.01 9.73 -2.98
N SER A 155 -0.47 8.51 -2.83
CA SER A 155 -1.55 7.97 -3.65
C SER A 155 -2.94 8.32 -3.08
N CYS A 156 -3.05 8.34 -1.75
CA CYS A 156 -4.32 8.55 -1.07
C CYS A 156 -4.09 8.99 0.38
N ILE A 157 -4.86 10.00 0.81
CA ILE A 157 -4.94 10.42 2.21
C ILE A 157 -6.36 10.17 2.68
N GLN A 158 -6.52 9.31 3.69
CA GLN A 158 -7.82 8.87 4.18
C GLN A 158 -7.95 9.14 5.68
N GLY A 159 -9.09 9.72 6.07
CA GLY A 159 -9.48 9.82 7.47
C GLY A 159 -10.19 8.56 7.92
N HIS A 160 -9.88 8.10 9.13
CA HIS A 160 -10.62 7.01 9.75
C HIS A 160 -11.94 7.51 10.33
N LYS A 161 -12.86 6.58 10.63
CA LYS A 161 -14.10 6.86 11.35
C LYS A 161 -14.27 5.79 12.41
N TYR A 162 -14.55 6.22 13.64
CA TYR A 162 -14.88 5.35 14.76
C TYR A 162 -16.27 5.73 15.27
N LYS A 163 -17.02 4.76 15.80
CA LYS A 163 -18.35 5.02 16.38
C LYS A 163 -18.25 5.82 17.67
N ASP A 164 -17.25 5.52 18.49
CA ASP A 164 -17.14 6.04 19.86
C ASP A 164 -16.03 7.10 20.01
N PHE A 165 -15.49 7.63 18.91
CA PHE A 165 -14.40 8.59 18.94
C PHE A 165 -14.55 9.69 17.89
N ASN A 166 -14.61 10.94 18.36
CA ASN A 166 -14.87 12.11 17.54
C ASN A 166 -13.59 12.63 16.85
N ILE A 167 -13.24 12.00 15.73
CA ILE A 167 -12.06 12.40 14.92
C ILE A 167 -12.11 13.87 14.47
N LEU A 168 -13.30 14.42 14.24
CA LEU A 168 -13.43 15.79 13.75
C LEU A 168 -13.00 16.81 14.81
N GLU A 169 -13.30 16.55 16.07
CA GLU A 169 -12.83 17.37 17.18
C GLU A 169 -11.31 17.27 17.37
N ILE A 170 -10.77 16.06 17.28
CA ILE A 170 -9.33 15.82 17.40
C ILE A 170 -8.55 16.49 16.26
N ASN A 171 -9.08 16.46 15.04
CA ASN A 171 -8.52 17.21 13.92
C ASN A 171 -8.49 18.72 14.19
N LYS A 172 -9.52 19.29 14.86
CA LYS A 172 -9.52 20.71 15.25
C LYS A 172 -8.45 21.00 16.30
N ILE A 173 -8.28 20.11 17.30
CA ILE A 173 -7.24 20.23 18.32
C ILE A 173 -5.86 20.22 17.66
N LEU A 174 -5.58 19.24 16.80
CA LEU A 174 -4.31 19.16 16.10
C LEU A 174 -4.07 20.39 15.22
N THR A 175 -5.08 20.85 14.49
CA THR A 175 -4.96 22.06 13.65
C THR A 175 -4.58 23.28 14.48
N LYS A 176 -5.18 23.46 15.67
CA LYS A 176 -4.83 24.56 16.57
C LYS A 176 -3.39 24.44 17.09
N LYS A 177 -2.96 23.23 17.46
CA LYS A 177 -1.59 22.95 17.91
C LYS A 177 -0.56 23.19 16.80
N CYS A 178 -0.88 22.83 15.57
CA CYS A 178 -0.04 23.08 14.40
C CYS A 178 -0.24 24.48 13.79
N HIS A 179 -0.59 25.49 14.59
CA HIS A 179 -0.74 26.90 14.18
C HIS A 179 -1.61 27.13 12.93
N GLY A 180 -2.67 26.33 12.77
CA GLY A 180 -3.61 26.41 11.64
C GLY A 180 -3.33 25.41 10.51
N LEU A 181 -2.22 24.66 10.56
CA LEU A 181 -1.91 23.64 9.55
C LEU A 181 -2.86 22.44 9.71
N ARG A 182 -3.65 22.16 8.66
CA ARG A 182 -4.61 21.05 8.67
C ARG A 182 -3.88 19.69 8.63
N PRO A 183 -4.42 18.63 9.24
CA PRO A 183 -3.76 17.32 9.32
C PRO A 183 -3.36 16.72 7.96
N VAL A 184 -4.16 16.94 6.91
CA VAL A 184 -3.82 16.51 5.54
C VAL A 184 -2.57 17.24 5.04
N ALA A 185 -2.51 18.57 5.22
CA ALA A 185 -1.37 19.38 4.79
C ALA A 185 -0.12 19.04 5.62
N LEU A 186 -0.30 18.78 6.92
CA LEU A 186 0.76 18.31 7.81
C LEU A 186 1.41 17.02 7.28
N LEU A 187 0.62 16.02 6.89
CA LEU A 187 1.16 14.78 6.30
C LEU A 187 1.93 15.01 5.01
N ILE A 188 1.48 15.96 4.18
CA ILE A 188 2.19 16.32 2.94
C ILE A 188 3.54 16.97 3.28
N GLU A 189 3.58 17.89 4.25
CA GLU A 189 4.83 18.52 4.69
C GLU A 189 5.80 17.51 5.31
N CYS A 190 5.32 16.55 6.11
CA CYS A 190 6.14 15.49 6.68
C CYS A 190 6.70 14.50 5.63
N SER A 191 6.17 14.52 4.40
CA SER A 191 6.56 13.59 3.33
C SER A 191 7.57 14.19 2.34
N LYS A 192 7.91 15.47 2.48
CA LYS A 192 8.97 16.13 1.72
C LYS A 192 10.35 15.70 2.20
#